data_AF-A0A7V9VW92-F1
#
_entry.id   AF-A0A7V9VW92-F1
#
_cell.length_a   1.000
_cell.length_b   1.000
_cell.length_c   1.000
_cell.angle_alpha   90.00
_cell.angle_beta   90.00
_cell.angle_gamma   90.00
#
_symmetry.space_group_name_H-M   'P 1'
#
loop_
_entity.id
_entity.type
_entity.pdbx_description
1 polymer ?
#
loop_
_entity_poly.entity_id
_entity_poly.type
_entity_poly.pdbx_seq_one_letter_code
_entity_poly.pdbx_strand_id
1 'polypeptide(L)'
;MPQQRQSDPLGTYLWCDTCRRSYRHEEIVNGACPVCTNETRQMGKFSAILRGLMSNEMAASPLETRHRQLVRLIWTANGMGEQYYRVLAPELPYNRFEAKVTELLCRGAEEGWVRFVIPPAPRPDETAYKLEFDDEERFVRELDEMVAAETGSVKR
;
A
#
# COMPACT_ATOMS: atom_id res chain seq x y z
N MET A 1 8.42 -40.14 -30.21
CA MET A 1 7.29 -39.43 -30.84
C MET A 1 7.44 -37.95 -30.54
N PRO A 2 7.65 -37.06 -31.51
CA PRO A 2 7.81 -35.64 -31.23
C PRO A 2 6.44 -34.95 -31.22
N GLN A 3 6.11 -34.32 -30.10
CA GLN A 3 4.91 -33.50 -29.92
C GLN A 3 5.01 -32.22 -30.75
N GLN A 4 3.97 -31.94 -31.53
CA GLN A 4 3.84 -30.75 -32.37
C GLN A 4 3.63 -29.50 -31.50
N ARG A 5 4.53 -28.51 -31.64
CA ARG A 5 4.37 -27.15 -31.12
C ARG A 5 3.28 -26.45 -31.94
N GLN A 6 2.11 -26.23 -31.36
CA GLN A 6 1.09 -25.37 -31.96
C GLN A 6 1.48 -23.90 -31.74
N SER A 7 1.47 -23.16 -32.83
CA SER A 7 1.92 -21.78 -33.02
C SER A 7 1.08 -20.76 -32.24
N ASP A 8 1.75 -19.92 -31.45
CA ASP A 8 1.22 -18.68 -30.89
C ASP A 8 0.63 -17.76 -31.98
N PRO A 9 -0.62 -17.28 -31.85
CA PRO A 9 -1.08 -16.14 -32.64
C PRO A 9 -0.34 -14.89 -32.14
N LEU A 10 0.74 -14.55 -32.85
CA LEU A 10 1.63 -13.40 -32.63
C LEU A 10 0.85 -12.07 -32.50
N GLY A 11 0.37 -11.72 -31.30
CA GLY A 11 -0.30 -10.42 -31.15
C GLY A 11 -1.33 -10.25 -30.05
N THR A 12 -1.82 -11.33 -29.45
CA THR A 12 -3.01 -11.27 -28.60
C THR A 12 -2.76 -11.72 -27.16
N TYR A 13 -3.51 -11.14 -26.24
CA TYR A 13 -3.59 -11.52 -24.82
C TYR A 13 -5.04 -11.86 -24.47
N LEU A 14 -5.23 -12.63 -23.41
CA LEU A 14 -6.53 -12.92 -22.84
C LEU A 14 -6.82 -11.91 -21.74
N TRP A 15 -8.00 -11.30 -21.77
CA TRP A 15 -8.44 -10.29 -20.81
C TRP A 15 -9.66 -10.77 -20.03
N CYS A 16 -9.62 -10.62 -18.72
CA CYS A 16 -10.79 -10.82 -17.86
C CYS A 16 -11.44 -9.48 -17.55
N ASP A 17 -12.71 -9.26 -17.94
CA ASP A 17 -13.42 -8.01 -17.63
C ASP A 17 -13.79 -7.88 -16.14
N THR A 18 -13.85 -8.99 -15.41
CA THR A 18 -14.12 -9.01 -13.95
C THR A 18 -12.88 -8.68 -13.13
N CYS A 19 -11.78 -9.41 -13.33
CA CYS A 19 -10.52 -9.19 -12.59
C CYS A 19 -9.67 -8.07 -13.17
N ARG A 20 -10.00 -7.61 -14.38
CA ARG A 20 -9.29 -6.59 -15.13
C ARG A 20 -7.78 -6.82 -15.23
N ARG A 21 -7.42 -8.06 -15.55
CA ARG A 21 -6.05 -8.51 -15.76
C ARG A 21 -5.90 -9.11 -17.15
N SER A 22 -4.73 -8.89 -17.74
CA SER A 22 -4.29 -9.57 -18.95
C SER A 22 -3.45 -10.79 -18.60
N TYR A 23 -3.63 -11.86 -19.36
CA TYR A 23 -2.89 -13.12 -19.27
C TYR A 23 -2.40 -13.51 -20.65
N ARG A 24 -1.27 -14.21 -20.69
CA ARG A 24 -0.82 -14.91 -21.90
C ARG A 24 -1.70 -16.15 -22.11
N HIS A 25 -1.75 -16.61 -23.35
CA HIS A 25 -2.51 -17.82 -23.69
C HIS A 25 -2.00 -19.07 -22.96
N GLU A 26 -0.71 -19.11 -22.63
CA GLU A 26 -0.08 -20.19 -21.85
C GLU A 26 -0.47 -20.19 -20.36
N GLU A 27 -0.95 -19.07 -19.81
CA GLU A 27 -1.29 -18.90 -18.39
C GLU A 27 -2.75 -19.28 -18.08
N ILE A 28 -3.56 -19.55 -19.11
CA ILE A 28 -4.99 -19.84 -18.98
C ILE A 28 -5.32 -21.21 -19.55
N VAL A 29 -5.96 -22.05 -18.73
CA VAL A 29 -6.53 -23.33 -19.16
C VAL A 29 -8.00 -23.10 -19.52
N ASN A 30 -8.40 -23.49 -20.73
CA ASN A 30 -9.78 -23.40 -21.25
C ASN A 30 -10.39 -22.00 -21.40
N GLY A 31 -9.56 -20.95 -21.52
CA GLY A 31 -10.06 -19.58 -21.70
C GLY A 31 -10.71 -18.97 -20.45
N ALA A 32 -10.61 -19.62 -19.29
CA ALA A 32 -11.16 -19.14 -18.02
C ALA A 32 -10.10 -18.39 -17.18
N CYS A 33 -10.50 -17.27 -16.57
CA CYS A 33 -9.64 -16.48 -15.70
C CYS A 33 -9.20 -17.31 -14.48
N PRO A 34 -7.90 -17.42 -14.16
CA PRO A 34 -7.41 -18.23 -13.04
C PRO A 34 -7.79 -17.66 -11.68
N VAL A 35 -8.27 -16.41 -11.62
CA VAL A 35 -8.63 -15.71 -10.38
C VAL A 35 -10.12 -15.79 -10.08
N CYS A 36 -10.98 -15.59 -11.09
CA CYS A 36 -12.44 -15.53 -10.89
C CYS A 36 -13.22 -16.54 -11.73
N THR A 37 -12.55 -17.43 -12.46
CA THR A 37 -13.13 -18.49 -13.32
C THR A 37 -14.04 -18.02 -14.46
N ASN A 38 -14.28 -16.71 -14.60
CA ASN A 38 -15.05 -16.15 -15.71
C ASN A 38 -14.32 -16.27 -17.04
N GLU A 39 -15.09 -16.26 -18.13
CA GLU A 39 -14.59 -16.29 -19.49
C GLU A 39 -13.70 -15.08 -19.80
N THR A 40 -12.60 -15.33 -20.50
CA THR A 40 -11.67 -14.29 -20.94
C THR A 40 -11.84 -14.02 -22.42
N ARG A 41 -11.72 -12.75 -22.81
CA ARG A 41 -11.81 -12.34 -24.22
C ARG A 41 -10.44 -12.06 -24.81
N GLN A 42 -10.24 -12.40 -26.06
CA GLN A 42 -9.02 -12.07 -26.79
C GLN A 42 -8.94 -10.56 -27.05
N MET A 43 -7.77 -9.99 -26.79
CA MET A 43 -7.46 -8.59 -27.02
C MET A 43 -6.10 -8.45 -27.71
N GLY A 44 -5.97 -7.47 -28.60
CA GLY A 44 -4.67 -7.12 -29.19
C GLY A 44 -3.69 -6.55 -28.15
N LYS A 45 -2.38 -6.73 -28.38
CA LYS A 45 -1.27 -6.24 -27.54
C LYS A 45 -1.47 -4.81 -26.99
N PHE A 46 -1.79 -3.85 -27.85
CA PHE A 46 -1.94 -2.45 -27.44
C PHE A 46 -3.21 -2.17 -26.63
N SER A 47 -4.31 -2.89 -26.89
CA SER A 47 -5.55 -2.71 -26.14
C SER A 47 -5.48 -3.37 -24.75
N ALA A 48 -4.70 -4.44 -24.60
CA ALA A 48 -4.37 -5.04 -23.31
C ALA A 48 -3.51 -4.11 -22.42
N ILE A 49 -2.53 -3.41 -23.01
CA ILE A 49 -1.69 -2.43 -22.30
C ILE A 49 -2.53 -1.24 -21.82
N LEU A 50 -3.32 -0.63 -22.72
CA LEU A 50 -4.18 0.51 -22.37
C LEU A 50 -5.19 0.16 -21.27
N ARG A 51 -5.81 -1.02 -21.32
CA ARG A 51 -6.74 -1.44 -20.26
C ARG A 51 -6.05 -1.88 -18.97
N GLY A 52 -4.85 -2.45 -19.05
CA GLY A 52 -4.03 -2.75 -17.87
C GLY A 52 -3.69 -1.49 -17.08
N LEU A 53 -3.37 -0.38 -17.76
CA LEU A 53 -3.15 0.93 -17.14
C LEU A 53 -4.42 1.46 -16.44
N MET A 54 -5.57 1.45 -17.13
CA MET A 54 -6.85 1.94 -16.59
C MET A 54 -7.40 1.09 -15.43
N SER A 55 -7.02 -0.18 -15.36
CA SER A 55 -7.54 -1.12 -14.36
C SER A 55 -6.80 -1.05 -13.03
N ASN A 56 -5.59 -0.47 -13.04
CA ASN A 56 -4.81 -0.16 -11.85
C ASN A 56 -5.45 0.98 -11.01
N GLU A 57 -6.43 1.69 -11.56
CA GLU A 57 -7.11 2.81 -10.89
C GLU A 57 -8.27 2.39 -9.97
N MET A 58 -8.75 1.13 -10.02
CA MET A 58 -10.01 0.72 -9.35
C MET A 58 -9.90 -0.36 -8.26
N ALA A 59 -8.70 -0.87 -7.94
CA ALA A 59 -8.49 -1.61 -6.69
C ALA A 59 -8.04 -0.62 -5.62
N ALA A 60 -8.47 -0.77 -4.35
CA ALA A 60 -7.80 -0.10 -3.22
C ALA A 60 -6.31 -0.36 -3.39
N SER A 61 -5.60 0.69 -3.78
CA SER A 61 -4.44 0.50 -4.64
C SER A 61 -3.32 -0.14 -3.80
N PRO A 62 -2.50 -1.04 -4.38
CA PRO A 62 -1.19 -1.35 -3.80
C PRO A 62 -0.44 -0.08 -3.36
N LEU A 63 -0.73 1.07 -3.99
CA LEU A 63 -0.21 2.38 -3.64
C LEU A 63 -0.63 2.85 -2.24
N GLU A 64 -1.88 2.68 -1.81
CA GLU A 64 -2.31 3.10 -0.46
C GLU A 64 -1.54 2.31 0.60
N THR A 65 -1.50 0.98 0.44
CA THR A 65 -0.75 0.10 1.35
C THR A 65 0.74 0.45 1.35
N ARG A 66 1.35 0.66 0.18
CA ARG A 66 2.76 1.08 0.05
C ARG A 66 3.00 2.46 0.64
N HIS A 67 2.05 3.37 0.51
CA HIS A 67 2.16 4.72 1.06
C HIS A 67 2.12 4.68 2.59
N ARG A 68 1.22 3.90 3.20
CA ARG A 68 1.22 3.68 4.66
C ARG A 68 2.50 3.02 5.14
N GLN A 69 3.04 2.06 4.39
CA GLN A 69 4.35 1.48 4.67
C GLN A 69 5.48 2.53 4.61
N LEU A 70 5.45 3.42 3.63
CA LEU A 70 6.43 4.50 3.52
C LEU A 70 6.34 5.47 4.69
N VAL A 71 5.12 5.93 5.04
CA VAL A 71 4.87 6.77 6.22
C VAL A 71 5.47 6.11 7.47
N ARG A 72 5.15 4.83 7.69
CA ARG A 72 5.67 4.03 8.79
C ARG A 72 7.20 4.04 8.85
N LEU A 73 7.87 3.78 7.73
CA LEU A 73 9.33 3.80 7.66
C LEU A 73 9.92 5.17 8.00
N ILE A 74 9.30 6.26 7.53
CA ILE A 74 9.80 7.62 7.75
C ILE A 74 9.75 7.99 9.23
N TRP A 75 8.61 7.81 9.90
CA TRP A 75 8.47 8.27 11.29
C TRP A 75 9.18 7.36 12.30
N THR A 76 9.40 6.09 11.95
CA THR A 76 10.15 5.14 12.79
C THR A 76 11.65 5.13 12.53
N ALA A 77 12.12 5.87 11.52
CA ALA A 77 13.53 5.97 11.16
C ALA A 77 14.41 6.32 12.37
N ASN A 78 15.64 5.83 12.38
CA ASN A 78 16.60 6.03 13.48
C ASN A 78 16.08 5.63 14.88
N GLY A 79 15.13 4.70 14.96
CA GLY A 79 14.60 4.17 16.22
C GLY A 79 13.61 5.11 16.92
N MET A 80 13.11 6.15 16.24
CA MET A 80 12.13 7.08 16.79
C MET A 80 10.86 6.38 17.29
N GLY A 81 10.41 5.34 16.61
CA GLY A 81 9.24 4.54 17.03
C GLY A 81 9.42 3.90 18.40
N GLU A 82 10.56 3.24 18.62
CA GLU A 82 10.90 2.61 19.90
C GLU A 82 11.16 3.64 21.01
N GLN A 83 11.68 4.82 20.65
CA GLN A 83 11.84 5.91 21.61
C GLN A 83 10.47 6.40 22.10
N TYR A 84 9.53 6.67 21.20
CA TYR A 84 8.18 7.11 21.57
C TYR A 84 7.46 6.06 22.39
N TYR A 85 7.54 4.79 21.98
CA TYR A 85 6.94 3.69 22.72
C TYR A 85 7.47 3.57 24.16
N ARG A 86 8.78 3.76 24.36
CA ARG A 86 9.38 3.75 25.70
C ARG A 86 8.99 4.94 26.55
N VAL A 87 8.93 6.13 25.96
CA VAL A 87 8.57 7.38 26.68
C VAL A 87 7.10 7.37 27.10
N LEU A 88 6.22 6.97 26.19
CA LEU A 88 4.77 6.93 26.43
C LEU A 88 4.33 5.72 27.25
N ALA A 89 5.12 4.64 27.23
CA ALA A 89 4.86 3.38 27.93
C ALA A 89 3.40 2.90 27.82
N PRO A 90 2.83 2.78 26.60
CA PRO A 90 1.42 2.47 26.43
C PRO A 90 1.12 1.02 26.83
N GLU A 91 -0.09 0.76 27.33
CA GLU A 91 -0.57 -0.59 27.68
C GLU A 91 -0.99 -1.42 26.46
N LEU A 92 -0.21 -1.35 25.37
CA LEU A 92 -0.49 -2.09 24.15
C LEU A 92 0.79 -2.55 23.46
N PRO A 93 0.76 -3.68 22.70
CA PRO A 93 1.94 -4.18 22.02
C PRO A 93 2.50 -3.19 20.99
N TYR A 94 3.83 -3.14 20.84
CA TYR A 94 4.53 -2.19 19.97
C TYR A 94 3.99 -2.14 18.53
N ASN A 95 3.72 -3.29 17.92
CA ASN A 95 3.18 -3.35 16.55
C ASN A 95 1.82 -2.65 16.40
N ARG A 96 0.96 -2.72 17.43
CA ARG A 96 -0.35 -2.04 17.45
C ARG A 96 -0.19 -0.55 17.72
N PHE A 97 0.78 -0.16 18.54
CA PHE A 97 1.13 1.24 18.79
C PHE A 97 1.60 1.89 17.50
N GLU A 98 2.55 1.24 16.83
CA GLU A 98 3.13 1.69 15.58
C GLU A 98 2.06 1.85 14.48
N ALA A 99 1.13 0.91 14.38
CA ALA A 99 0.01 1.00 13.45
C ALA A 99 -0.90 2.21 13.75
N LYS A 100 -1.24 2.44 15.02
CA LYS A 100 -2.09 3.57 15.43
C LYS A 100 -1.42 4.93 15.25
N VAL A 101 -0.14 5.06 15.60
CA VAL A 101 0.61 6.29 15.33
C VAL A 101 0.72 6.55 13.83
N THR A 102 0.90 5.49 13.03
CA THR A 102 0.86 5.61 11.56
C THR A 102 -0.49 6.14 11.08
N GLU A 103 -1.62 5.69 11.65
CA GLU A 103 -2.95 6.22 11.34
C GLU A 103 -3.12 7.68 11.74
N LEU A 104 -2.66 8.04 12.94
CA LEU A 104 -2.66 9.41 13.43
C LEU A 104 -1.90 10.34 12.48
N LEU A 105 -0.70 9.95 12.05
CA LEU A 105 0.11 10.76 11.13
C LEU A 105 -0.50 10.83 9.72
N CYS A 106 -1.13 9.76 9.24
CA CYS A 106 -1.87 9.80 7.97
C CYS A 106 -3.04 10.78 8.04
N ARG A 107 -3.84 10.74 9.12
CA ARG A 107 -4.91 11.72 9.36
C ARG A 107 -4.35 13.14 9.45
N GLY A 108 -3.23 13.33 10.16
CA GLY A 108 -2.63 14.64 10.29
C GLY A 108 -2.13 15.22 8.97
N ALA A 109 -1.68 14.37 8.05
CA ALA A 109 -1.32 14.79 6.71
C ALA A 109 -2.55 15.13 5.84
N GLU A 110 -3.65 14.40 6.00
CA GLU A 110 -4.92 14.72 5.34
C GLU A 110 -5.49 16.06 5.82
N GLU A 111 -5.37 16.33 7.11
CA GLU A 111 -5.85 17.57 7.73
C GLU A 111 -4.85 18.74 7.61
N GLY A 112 -3.64 18.50 7.12
CA GLY A 112 -2.65 19.53 6.78
C GLY A 112 -1.81 20.05 7.95
N TRP A 113 -1.70 19.31 9.06
CA TRP A 113 -0.81 19.66 10.18
C TRP A 113 0.42 18.75 10.31
N VAL A 114 0.52 17.73 9.44
CA VAL A 114 1.71 16.89 9.26
C VAL A 114 2.12 16.92 7.80
N ARG A 115 3.43 17.03 7.53
CA ARG A 115 3.99 16.94 6.18
C ARG A 115 5.09 15.89 6.11
N PHE A 116 4.98 15.00 5.12
CA PHE A 116 6.02 14.04 4.79
C PHE A 116 6.91 14.59 3.67
N VAL A 117 8.18 14.79 3.96
CA VAL A 117 9.17 15.22 2.97
C VAL A 117 9.79 13.99 2.33
N ILE A 118 9.55 13.82 1.03
CA ILE A 118 10.16 12.77 0.22
C ILE A 118 11.08 13.47 -0.81
N PRO A 119 12.35 13.06 -0.93
CA PRO A 119 13.26 13.64 -1.90
C PRO A 119 12.77 13.38 -3.34
N PRO A 120 13.11 14.25 -4.31
CA PRO A 120 12.66 14.13 -5.69
C PRO A 120 13.17 12.86 -6.41
N ALA A 121 14.18 12.18 -5.84
CA ALA A 121 14.67 10.90 -6.27
C ALA A 121 15.10 10.07 -5.05
N PRO A 122 15.09 8.72 -5.11
CA PRO A 122 15.54 7.88 -4.01
C PRO A 122 16.96 8.22 -3.56
N ARG A 123 17.17 8.33 -2.25
CA ARG A 123 18.48 8.59 -1.63
C ARG A 123 18.83 7.47 -0.66
N PRO A 124 20.11 7.08 -0.55
CA PRO A 124 20.56 6.15 0.49
C PRO A 124 20.61 6.79 1.88
N ASP A 125 20.61 8.12 1.95
CA ASP A 125 20.57 8.87 3.20
C ASP A 125 19.14 8.90 3.76
N GLU A 126 18.90 8.18 4.85
CA GLU A 126 17.59 8.12 5.51
C GLU A 126 17.14 9.49 6.04
N THR A 127 18.07 10.40 6.36
CA THR A 127 17.73 11.74 6.86
C THR A 127 17.13 12.66 5.79
N ALA A 128 17.21 12.26 4.51
CA ALA A 128 16.55 12.94 3.41
C ALA A 128 15.02 12.77 3.42
N TYR A 129 14.52 11.78 4.16
CA TYR A 129 13.09 11.52 4.32
C TYR A 129 12.66 12.01 5.70
N LYS A 130 11.74 12.99 5.75
CA LYS A 130 11.43 13.69 7.01
C LYS A 130 9.95 13.74 7.30
N LEU A 131 9.66 13.89 8.58
CA LEU A 131 8.37 14.24 9.12
C LEU A 131 8.46 15.67 9.66
N GLU A 132 7.60 16.56 9.17
CA GLU A 132 7.45 17.92 9.67
C GLU A 132 6.06 18.09 10.27
N PHE A 133 5.98 18.82 11.38
CA PHE A 133 4.74 19.17 12.05
C PHE A 133 4.52 20.66 11.89
N ASP A 134 3.37 21.03 11.33
CA ASP A 134 2.95 22.44 11.29
C ASP A 134 2.24 22.83 12.60
N ASP A 135 1.70 21.85 13.32
CA ASP A 135 1.10 22.00 14.66
C ASP A 135 1.58 20.86 15.58
N GLU A 136 2.71 21.07 16.24
CA GLU A 136 3.32 20.11 17.17
C GLU A 136 2.45 19.88 18.42
N GLU A 137 1.82 20.94 18.94
CA GLU A 137 0.99 20.85 20.16
C GLU A 137 -0.24 19.96 19.91
N ARG A 138 -0.83 20.08 18.72
CA ARG A 138 -1.90 19.20 18.29
C ARG A 138 -1.44 17.75 18.19
N PHE A 139 -0.29 17.49 17.60
CA PHE A 139 0.23 16.13 17.51
C PHE A 139 0.38 15.50 18.90
N VAL A 140 1.01 16.22 19.84
CA VAL A 140 1.20 15.74 21.22
C VAL A 140 -0.14 15.44 21.88
N ARG A 141 -1.11 16.37 21.79
CA ARG A 141 -2.45 16.17 22.36
C ARG A 141 -3.15 14.93 21.78
N GLU A 142 -3.15 14.77 20.46
CA GLU A 142 -3.81 13.63 19.83
C GLU A 142 -3.10 12.30 20.11
N LEU A 143 -1.77 12.32 20.27
CA LEU A 143 -0.98 11.17 20.66
C LEU A 143 -1.31 10.74 22.11
N ASP A 144 -1.41 11.69 23.03
CA ASP A 144 -1.80 11.43 24.41
C ASP A 144 -3.24 10.89 24.50
N GLU A 145 -4.18 11.50 23.77
CA GLU A 145 -5.57 11.01 23.69
C GLU A 145 -5.64 9.58 23.14
N MET A 146 -4.85 9.28 22.10
CA MET A 146 -4.78 7.95 21.50
C MET A 146 -4.28 6.90 22.51
N VAL A 147 -3.25 7.22 23.31
CA VAL A 147 -2.71 6.31 24.32
C VAL A 147 -3.69 6.16 25.50
N ALA A 148 -4.27 7.26 25.97
CA ALA A 148 -5.24 7.28 27.08
C ALA A 148 -6.53 6.50 26.76
N ALA A 149 -6.99 6.54 25.50
CA ALA A 149 -8.14 5.77 25.06
C ALA A 149 -7.94 4.25 25.20
N GLU A 150 -6.71 3.75 25.09
CA GLU A 150 -6.41 2.32 25.17
C GLU A 150 -6.26 1.84 26.62
N THR A 151 -5.68 2.64 27.52
CA THR A 151 -5.63 2.33 28.97
C THR A 151 -7.02 2.28 29.61
N GLY A 152 -7.98 3.06 29.10
CA GLY A 152 -9.38 3.00 29.54
C GLY A 152 -10.19 1.80 29.02
N SER A 153 -9.73 1.14 27.95
CA SER A 153 -10.50 0.12 27.22
C SER A 153 -10.34 -1.31 27.78
N VAL A 154 -9.36 -1.55 28.66
CA VAL A 154 -9.03 -2.88 29.23
C VAL A 154 -10.05 -3.36 30.30
N LYS A 155 -11.10 -2.57 30.58
CA LYS A 155 -12.25 -3.00 31.41
C LYS A 155 -13.55 -2.98 30.61
N ARG A 156 -13.79 -4.02 29.80
CA ARG A 156 -15.15 -4.45 29.44
C ARG A 156 -15.19 -5.90 28.98
#